data_AF-A0A089LVK6-F1
#
_entry.id   AF-A0A089LVK6-F1
#
_cell.length_a   1.000
_cell.length_b   1.000
_cell.length_c   1.000
_cell.angle_alpha   90.00
_cell.angle_beta   90.00
_cell.angle_gamma   90.00
#
_symmetry.space_group_name_H-M   'P 1'
#
loop_
_entity.id
_entity.type
_entity.pdbx_description
1 polymer ?
#
loop_
_entity_poly.entity_id
_entity_poly.type
_entity_poly.pdbx_seq_one_letter_code
_entity_poly.pdbx_strand_id
1 'polypeptide(L)'
;MKGKMLLLFFIAMLFSACQNINQSTTLNSETKSIRTESKEITEDQSETSNNEVLSMSIGTYDLTGEFYEEMLRNPIDHDYEVEFNDFHNSEEFTTFGWRALVSKYSEDWDKELNHIYNMLLSKLDGEPKEALIKSQREWLKYHLRETEFVEKTFINNGYLGTQGSVSLDTVRMERIRERTMQLLEYRYLLDGEVEFLYQG
;
A
#
# COMPACT_ATOMS: atom_id res chain seq x y z
N MET A 1 32.16 59.71 -28.31
CA MET A 1 32.69 58.33 -28.13
C MET A 1 33.66 58.39 -26.96
N LYS A 2 33.46 57.74 -25.82
CA LYS A 2 33.52 56.29 -25.62
C LYS A 2 32.62 55.91 -24.43
N GLY A 3 31.82 54.88 -24.61
CA GLY A 3 30.78 54.42 -23.69
C GLY A 3 31.31 53.60 -22.51
N LYS A 4 30.49 53.57 -21.47
CA LYS A 4 30.67 52.85 -20.21
C LYS A 4 30.70 51.34 -20.44
N MET A 5 31.64 50.66 -19.79
CA MET A 5 31.83 49.21 -19.82
C MET A 5 30.89 48.56 -18.79
N LEU A 6 29.95 47.74 -19.25
CA LEU A 6 29.06 46.93 -18.41
C LEU A 6 29.78 45.60 -18.10
N LEU A 7 29.94 45.29 -16.81
CA LEU A 7 30.51 44.03 -16.34
C LEU A 7 29.38 42.99 -16.21
N LEU A 8 29.37 41.98 -17.08
CA LEU A 8 28.46 40.82 -17.02
C LEU A 8 29.21 39.65 -16.38
N PHE A 9 28.75 39.21 -15.21
CA PHE A 9 29.20 37.95 -14.59
C PHE A 9 28.48 36.78 -15.25
N PHE A 10 29.21 35.94 -15.98
CA PHE A 10 28.72 34.67 -16.51
C PHE A 10 28.71 33.62 -15.38
N ILE A 11 27.51 33.16 -15.02
CA ILE A 11 27.30 31.98 -14.17
C ILE A 11 27.43 30.75 -15.07
N ALA A 12 28.45 29.92 -14.82
CA ALA A 12 28.60 28.63 -15.48
C ALA A 12 27.58 27.63 -14.89
N MET A 13 26.54 27.30 -15.65
CA MET A 13 25.70 26.13 -15.37
C MET A 13 26.41 24.87 -15.89
N LEU A 14 26.72 23.93 -14.99
CA LEU A 14 27.13 22.58 -15.36
C LEU A 14 25.87 21.75 -15.65
N PHE A 15 25.44 21.72 -16.91
CA PHE A 15 24.60 20.63 -17.42
C PHE A 15 25.52 19.49 -17.85
N SER A 16 25.59 18.42 -17.06
CA SER A 16 26.15 17.15 -17.53
C SER A 16 25.04 16.35 -18.18
N ALA A 17 24.94 16.48 -19.50
CA ALA A 17 24.18 15.57 -20.33
C ALA A 17 25.13 14.46 -20.80
N CYS A 18 24.82 13.21 -20.46
CA CYS A 18 25.31 12.06 -21.23
C CYS A 18 24.09 11.38 -21.84
N GLN A 19 23.88 11.59 -23.14
CA GLN A 19 23.08 10.70 -23.97
C GLN A 19 24.00 9.86 -24.86
N ASN A 20 23.65 8.57 -24.91
CA ASN A 20 23.85 7.61 -26.00
C ASN A 20 25.26 7.12 -26.36
N ILE A 21 25.52 5.85 -25.99
CA ILE A 21 26.27 4.92 -26.82
C ILE A 21 25.27 3.87 -27.33
N ASN A 22 25.05 3.90 -28.65
CA ASN A 22 24.52 2.76 -29.40
C ASN A 22 25.68 1.81 -29.69
N GLN A 23 25.56 0.54 -29.32
CA GLN A 23 26.21 -0.54 -30.05
C GLN A 23 25.27 -1.73 -30.15
N SER A 24 24.88 -2.01 -31.39
CA SER A 24 24.14 -3.18 -31.83
C SER A 24 24.95 -4.45 -31.53
N THR A 25 24.32 -5.44 -30.90
CA THR A 25 24.76 -6.84 -31.02
C THR A 25 23.54 -7.67 -31.38
N THR A 26 23.42 -7.98 -32.67
CA THR A 26 22.57 -9.04 -33.20
C THR A 26 23.12 -10.40 -32.80
N LEU A 27 22.32 -11.22 -32.12
CA LEU A 27 22.47 -12.67 -32.08
C LEU A 27 21.11 -13.29 -32.43
N ASN A 28 20.98 -13.67 -33.70
CA ASN A 28 19.88 -14.49 -34.20
C ASN A 28 20.01 -15.90 -33.60
N SER A 29 18.95 -16.40 -32.99
CA SER A 29 18.70 -17.84 -32.97
C SER A 29 17.21 -18.08 -33.22
N GLU A 30 16.97 -18.90 -34.23
CA GLU A 30 15.69 -19.20 -34.85
C GLU A 30 14.76 -19.90 -33.85
N THR A 31 13.57 -19.34 -33.61
CA THR A 31 12.52 -20.06 -32.87
C THR A 31 11.86 -21.06 -33.80
N LYS A 32 12.39 -22.28 -33.82
CA LYS A 32 11.76 -23.43 -34.47
C LYS A 32 10.57 -23.89 -33.64
N SER A 33 9.39 -23.75 -34.25
CA SER A 33 8.12 -24.35 -33.84
C SER A 33 8.28 -25.82 -33.43
N ILE A 34 7.84 -26.14 -32.21
CA ILE A 34 7.47 -27.50 -31.83
C ILE A 34 6.08 -27.43 -31.21
N ARG A 35 5.09 -27.80 -32.04
CA ARG A 35 3.78 -28.30 -31.66
C ARG A 35 3.96 -29.70 -31.08
N THR A 36 3.45 -29.98 -29.89
CA THR A 36 3.12 -31.34 -29.45
C THR A 36 1.88 -31.28 -28.57
N GLU A 37 1.03 -32.26 -28.78
CA GLU A 37 -0.38 -32.34 -28.38
C GLU A 37 -0.64 -32.33 -26.87
N SER A 38 -1.76 -31.68 -26.59
CA SER A 38 -2.68 -31.85 -25.47
C SER A 38 -2.72 -33.24 -24.83
N LYS A 39 -2.58 -33.25 -23.50
CA LYS A 39 -3.28 -34.21 -22.63
C LYS A 39 -4.03 -33.43 -21.56
N GLU A 40 -5.34 -33.51 -21.69
CA GLU A 40 -6.39 -33.01 -20.82
C GLU A 40 -6.22 -33.54 -19.39
N ILE A 41 -6.07 -32.63 -18.42
CA ILE A 41 -6.37 -32.87 -17.01
C ILE A 41 -7.37 -31.80 -16.63
N THR A 42 -8.56 -32.26 -16.30
CA THR A 42 -9.71 -31.48 -15.86
C THR A 42 -9.32 -30.62 -14.65
N GLU A 43 -9.27 -29.31 -14.85
CA GLU A 43 -9.09 -28.33 -13.79
C GLU A 43 -10.47 -28.08 -13.18
N ASP A 44 -10.71 -28.76 -12.07
CA ASP A 44 -11.83 -28.52 -11.19
C ASP A 44 -11.72 -27.08 -10.65
N GLN A 45 -12.83 -26.36 -10.70
CA GLN A 45 -12.93 -24.99 -10.22
C GLN A 45 -12.80 -24.99 -8.69
N SER A 46 -11.59 -24.80 -8.16
CA SER A 46 -11.43 -24.36 -6.78
C SER A 46 -11.31 -22.84 -6.76
N GLU A 47 -12.34 -22.21 -6.21
CA GLU A 47 -12.46 -20.80 -5.87
C GLU A 47 -11.11 -20.22 -5.41
N THR A 48 -10.57 -19.30 -6.19
CA THR A 48 -9.40 -18.53 -5.80
C THR A 48 -9.83 -17.59 -4.69
N SER A 49 -9.60 -18.00 -3.43
CA SER A 49 -9.51 -17.06 -2.32
C SER A 49 -8.50 -15.99 -2.72
N ASN A 50 -8.93 -14.74 -2.74
CA ASN A 50 -8.07 -13.59 -2.93
C ASN A 50 -7.21 -13.39 -1.67
N ASN A 51 -6.33 -14.35 -1.38
CA ASN A 51 -5.21 -14.11 -0.48
C ASN A 51 -4.17 -13.33 -1.27
N GLU A 52 -4.47 -12.05 -1.50
CA GLU A 52 -3.52 -11.08 -2.01
C GLU A 52 -2.42 -10.98 -0.96
N VAL A 53 -1.32 -11.68 -1.23
CA VAL A 53 -0.11 -11.73 -0.42
C VAL A 53 0.22 -10.31 0.03
N LEU A 54 0.24 -10.10 1.35
CA LEU A 54 0.59 -8.82 1.96
C LEU A 54 1.96 -8.38 1.42
N SER A 55 1.95 -7.48 0.43
CA SER A 55 3.09 -7.11 -0.43
C SER A 55 4.29 -6.53 0.35
N MET A 56 4.12 -6.27 1.64
CA MET A 56 5.10 -5.63 2.52
C MET A 56 5.56 -6.49 3.69
N SER A 57 5.35 -7.81 3.65
CA SER A 57 5.97 -8.71 4.63
C SER A 57 7.49 -8.66 4.52
N ILE A 58 8.18 -8.39 5.64
CA ILE A 58 9.64 -8.46 5.73
C ILE A 58 10.14 -9.91 5.88
N GLY A 59 9.23 -10.88 5.96
CA GLY A 59 9.58 -12.28 6.19
C GLY A 59 8.59 -13.27 5.58
N THR A 60 9.06 -13.94 4.53
CA THR A 60 8.83 -15.38 4.29
C THR A 60 9.43 -16.28 5.41
N TYR A 61 9.66 -15.72 6.60
CA TYR A 61 10.35 -16.33 7.74
C TYR A 61 9.39 -16.91 8.79
N ASP A 62 8.10 -16.60 8.72
CA ASP A 62 7.12 -17.44 9.39
C ASP A 62 6.99 -18.76 8.60
N LEU A 63 7.88 -19.71 8.90
CA LEU A 63 7.85 -21.06 8.33
C LEU A 63 6.56 -21.82 8.68
N THR A 64 5.81 -21.34 9.68
CA THR A 64 4.58 -21.98 10.17
C THR A 64 3.32 -21.42 9.50
N GLY A 65 3.38 -20.18 9.02
CA GLY A 65 2.22 -19.47 8.46
C GLY A 65 1.23 -18.97 9.52
N GLU A 66 1.48 -19.20 10.80
CA GLU A 66 0.60 -18.83 11.90
C GLU A 66 0.30 -17.33 11.95
N PHE A 67 1.28 -16.46 11.70
CA PHE A 67 1.06 -15.03 11.64
C PHE A 67 0.08 -14.66 10.52
N TYR A 68 0.27 -15.24 9.33
CA TYR A 68 -0.59 -14.97 8.18
C TYR A 68 -2.02 -15.47 8.41
N GLU A 69 -2.17 -16.65 9.00
CA GLU A 69 -3.47 -17.18 9.38
C GLU A 69 -4.21 -16.26 10.36
N GLU A 70 -3.50 -15.69 11.33
CA GLU A 70 -4.09 -14.72 12.25
C GLU A 70 -4.44 -13.39 11.55
N MET A 71 -3.62 -12.93 10.59
CA MET A 71 -3.94 -11.73 9.80
C MET A 71 -5.15 -11.95 8.88
N LEU A 72 -5.32 -13.16 8.33
CA LEU A 72 -6.52 -13.53 7.55
C LEU A 72 -7.79 -13.57 8.41
N ARG A 73 -7.65 -13.71 9.73
CA ARG A 73 -8.76 -13.67 10.70
C ARG A 73 -8.88 -12.31 11.39
N ASN A 74 -8.32 -11.25 10.80
CA ASN A 74 -8.43 -9.93 11.38
C ASN A 74 -9.92 -9.54 11.57
N PRO A 75 -10.34 -9.16 12.79
CA PRO A 75 -11.75 -8.93 13.08
C PRO A 75 -12.30 -7.66 12.42
N ILE A 76 -11.46 -6.65 12.17
CA ILE A 76 -11.85 -5.43 11.45
C ILE A 76 -12.16 -5.76 9.99
N ASP A 77 -11.33 -6.58 9.34
CA ASP A 77 -11.57 -7.05 7.96
C ASP A 77 -12.85 -7.87 7.86
N HIS A 78 -13.04 -8.80 8.80
CA HIS A 78 -14.24 -9.63 8.86
C HIS A 78 -15.52 -8.78 8.97
N ASP A 79 -15.56 -7.86 9.93
CA ASP A 79 -16.76 -7.05 10.16
C ASP A 79 -16.99 -6.03 9.04
N TYR A 80 -15.92 -5.49 8.45
CA TYR A 80 -16.02 -4.66 7.24
C TYR A 80 -16.66 -5.44 6.09
N GLU A 81 -16.18 -6.66 5.81
CA GLU A 81 -16.68 -7.49 4.71
C GLU A 81 -18.15 -7.88 4.93
N VAL A 82 -18.53 -8.25 6.16
CA VAL A 82 -19.92 -8.57 6.51
C VAL A 82 -20.82 -7.35 6.30
N GLU A 83 -20.48 -6.20 6.90
CA GLU A 83 -21.30 -4.99 6.78
C GLU A 83 -21.32 -4.43 5.35
N PHE A 84 -20.22 -4.53 4.62
CA PHE A 84 -20.15 -4.12 3.23
C PHE A 84 -21.06 -4.97 2.35
N ASN A 85 -21.04 -6.29 2.51
CA ASN A 85 -21.90 -7.19 1.76
C ASN A 85 -23.39 -6.94 2.05
N ASP A 86 -23.75 -6.76 3.33
CA ASP A 86 -25.13 -6.43 3.72
C ASP A 86 -25.56 -5.08 3.11
N PHE A 87 -24.71 -4.06 3.18
CA PHE A 87 -24.99 -2.74 2.62
C PHE A 87 -25.06 -2.77 1.09
N HIS A 88 -24.16 -3.48 0.42
CA HIS A 88 -24.08 -3.59 -1.04
C HIS A 88 -25.32 -4.26 -1.63
N ASN A 89 -25.88 -5.25 -0.93
CA ASN A 89 -27.08 -5.96 -1.34
C ASN A 89 -28.39 -5.26 -0.93
N SER A 90 -28.31 -4.11 -0.26
CA SER A 90 -29.49 -3.35 0.20
C SER A 90 -30.05 -2.41 -0.87
N GLU A 91 -31.35 -2.08 -0.78
CA GLU A 91 -31.98 -1.05 -1.61
C GLU A 91 -31.46 0.38 -1.31
N GLU A 92 -30.77 0.56 -0.18
CA GLU A 92 -30.24 1.84 0.31
C GLU A 92 -28.78 2.09 -0.12
N PHE A 93 -28.24 1.26 -1.02
CA PHE A 93 -26.86 1.40 -1.48
C PHE A 93 -26.64 2.74 -2.19
N THR A 94 -25.82 3.59 -1.57
CA THR A 94 -25.46 4.91 -2.07
C THR A 94 -23.97 5.17 -1.89
N THR A 95 -23.38 6.01 -2.73
CA THR A 95 -22.00 6.48 -2.54
C THR A 95 -21.82 7.14 -1.17
N PHE A 96 -22.80 7.89 -0.68
CA PHE A 96 -22.72 8.52 0.64
C PHE A 96 -22.64 7.49 1.77
N GLY A 97 -23.51 6.48 1.75
CA GLY A 97 -23.48 5.39 2.73
C GLY A 97 -22.18 4.58 2.65
N TRP A 98 -21.67 4.32 1.44
CA TRP A 98 -20.40 3.62 1.27
C TRP A 98 -19.23 4.39 1.90
N ARG A 99 -19.16 5.72 1.70
CA ARG A 99 -18.14 6.55 2.35
C ARG A 99 -18.27 6.53 3.86
N ALA A 100 -19.49 6.52 4.40
CA ALA A 100 -19.71 6.42 5.84
C ALA A 100 -19.20 5.09 6.40
N LEU A 101 -19.46 3.97 5.70
CA LEU A 101 -18.94 2.66 6.07
C LEU A 101 -17.41 2.64 6.05
N VAL A 102 -16.78 3.09 4.97
CA VAL A 102 -15.32 3.15 4.85
C VAL A 102 -14.71 4.07 5.91
N SER A 103 -15.38 5.19 6.24
CA SER A 103 -14.93 6.10 7.31
C SER A 103 -14.94 5.43 8.68
N LYS A 104 -16.00 4.68 9.01
CA LYS A 104 -16.09 3.91 10.25
C LYS A 104 -14.89 2.97 10.40
N TYR A 105 -14.64 2.13 9.41
CA TYR A 105 -13.56 1.15 9.46
C TYR A 105 -12.16 1.79 9.34
N SER A 106 -12.04 2.94 8.67
CA SER A 106 -10.81 3.74 8.69
C SER A 106 -10.44 4.23 10.10
N GLU A 107 -11.43 4.59 10.91
CA GLU A 107 -11.20 5.02 12.30
C GLU A 107 -10.75 3.84 13.17
N ASP A 108 -11.33 2.66 12.97
CA ASP A 108 -10.94 1.46 13.71
C ASP A 108 -9.53 1.00 13.31
N TRP A 109 -9.19 1.07 12.02
CA TRP A 109 -7.83 0.83 11.55
C TRP A 109 -6.80 1.84 12.10
N ASP A 110 -7.15 3.12 12.24
CA ASP A 110 -6.25 4.13 12.81
C ASP A 110 -6.00 3.88 14.31
N LYS A 111 -7.03 3.46 15.07
CA LYS A 111 -6.87 3.06 16.47
C LYS A 111 -5.95 1.85 16.59
N GLU A 112 -6.17 0.83 15.75
CA GLU A 112 -5.35 -0.39 15.71
C GLU A 112 -3.89 -0.07 15.38
N LEU A 113 -3.64 0.74 14.34
CA LEU A 113 -2.31 1.19 13.96
C LEU A 113 -1.58 1.86 15.13
N ASN A 114 -2.24 2.81 15.79
CA ASN A 114 -1.66 3.55 16.90
C ASN A 114 -1.42 2.65 18.11
N HIS A 115 -2.30 1.69 18.38
CA HIS A 115 -2.13 0.71 19.45
C HIS A 115 -0.88 -0.14 19.22
N ILE A 116 -0.78 -0.80 18.06
CA ILE A 116 0.34 -1.66 17.72
C ILE A 116 1.65 -0.89 17.65
N TYR A 117 1.64 0.34 17.10
CA TYR A 117 2.80 1.21 17.11
C TYR A 117 3.33 1.46 18.53
N ASN A 118 2.45 1.76 19.48
CA ASN A 118 2.83 2.01 20.87
C ASN A 118 3.34 0.74 21.56
N MET A 119 2.72 -0.41 21.31
CA MET A 119 3.20 -1.70 21.81
C MET A 119 4.60 -2.00 21.28
N LEU A 120 4.83 -1.83 19.97
CA LEU A 120 6.13 -2.06 19.35
C LEU A 120 7.20 -1.11 19.90
N LEU A 121 6.88 0.17 20.09
CA LEU A 121 7.78 1.13 20.73
C LEU A 121 8.17 0.75 22.17
N SER A 122 7.31 0.03 22.89
CA SER A 122 7.60 -0.45 24.25
C SER A 122 8.61 -1.59 24.27
N LYS A 123 8.75 -2.33 23.14
CA LYS A 123 9.67 -3.46 22.97
C LYS A 123 11.05 -3.03 22.44
N LEU A 124 11.18 -1.79 21.99
CA LEU A 124 12.41 -1.26 21.39
C LEU A 124 13.06 -0.20 22.29
N ASP A 125 14.39 -0.19 22.28
CA ASP A 125 15.25 0.82 22.89
C ASP A 125 16.28 1.36 21.89
N GLY A 126 17.01 2.40 22.29
CA GLY A 126 18.14 2.95 21.54
C GLY A 126 17.84 3.29 20.07
N GLU A 127 18.77 2.90 19.18
CA GLU A 127 18.72 3.20 17.75
C GLU A 127 17.51 2.59 17.03
N PRO A 128 17.13 1.31 17.24
CA PRO A 128 15.92 0.73 16.64
C PRO A 128 14.64 1.51 16.94
N LYS A 129 14.47 1.97 18.19
CA LYS A 129 13.30 2.76 18.59
C LYS A 129 13.24 4.09 17.82
N GLU A 130 14.35 4.81 17.73
CA GLU A 130 14.43 6.07 16.99
C GLU A 130 14.21 5.87 15.48
N ALA A 131 14.70 4.76 14.93
CA ALA A 131 14.48 4.38 13.53
C ALA A 131 12.99 4.13 13.25
N LEU A 132 12.28 3.42 14.14
CA LEU A 132 10.84 3.18 14.02
C LEU A 132 10.04 4.49 14.10
N ILE A 133 10.35 5.37 15.06
CA ILE A 133 9.69 6.68 15.19
C ILE A 133 9.84 7.48 13.89
N LYS A 134 11.06 7.53 13.34
CA LYS A 134 11.35 8.23 12.08
C LYS A 134 10.59 7.58 10.91
N SER A 135 10.61 6.26 10.80
CA SER A 135 9.89 5.50 9.77
C SER A 135 8.39 5.82 9.80
N GLN A 136 7.76 5.75 10.98
CA GLN A 136 6.34 6.05 11.15
C GLN A 136 6.00 7.49 10.77
N ARG A 137 6.85 8.45 11.16
CA ARG A 137 6.64 9.87 10.82
C ARG A 137 6.73 10.13 9.32
N GLU A 138 7.69 9.53 8.63
CA GLU A 138 7.82 9.71 7.18
C GLU A 138 6.71 8.96 6.42
N TRP A 139 6.29 7.79 6.91
CA TRP A 139 5.11 7.08 6.38
C TRP A 139 3.84 7.95 6.48
N LEU A 140 3.59 8.60 7.63
CA LEU A 140 2.43 9.48 7.79
C LEU A 140 2.45 10.64 6.78
N LYS A 141 3.62 11.24 6.54
CA LYS A 141 3.76 12.30 5.52
C LYS A 141 3.45 11.77 4.12
N TYR A 142 3.92 10.57 3.79
CA TYR A 142 3.61 9.92 2.52
C TYR A 142 2.09 9.69 2.40
N HIS A 143 1.47 9.04 3.40
CA HIS A 143 0.04 8.75 3.43
C HIS A 143 -0.81 10.01 3.19
N LEU A 144 -0.48 11.12 3.87
CA LEU A 144 -1.20 12.39 3.73
C LEU A 144 -0.97 13.04 2.37
N ARG A 145 0.28 13.11 1.91
CA ARG A 145 0.63 13.77 0.62
C ARG A 145 0.08 13.02 -0.58
N GLU A 146 0.08 11.70 -0.54
CA GLU A 146 -0.49 10.88 -1.60
C GLU A 146 -2.00 11.09 -1.69
N THR A 147 -2.69 11.10 -0.53
CA THR A 147 -4.12 11.40 -0.45
C THR A 147 -4.43 12.79 -1.00
N GLU A 148 -3.69 13.81 -0.58
CA GLU A 148 -3.85 15.19 -1.05
C GLU A 148 -3.62 15.32 -2.56
N PHE A 149 -2.62 14.63 -3.11
CA PHE A 149 -2.34 14.63 -4.54
C PHE A 149 -3.51 14.04 -5.33
N VAL A 150 -4.01 12.86 -4.95
CA VAL A 150 -5.11 12.20 -5.65
C VAL A 150 -6.40 13.02 -5.53
N GLU A 151 -6.70 13.54 -4.34
CA GLU A 151 -7.86 14.38 -4.09
C GLU A 151 -7.87 15.61 -5.00
N LYS A 152 -6.76 16.37 -5.02
CA LYS A 152 -6.65 17.59 -5.81
C LYS A 152 -6.61 17.34 -7.31
N THR A 153 -6.00 16.24 -7.74
CA THR A 153 -5.82 15.94 -9.16
C THR A 153 -7.07 15.32 -9.77
N PHE A 154 -7.62 14.28 -9.13
CA PHE A 154 -8.62 13.41 -9.75
C PHE A 154 -10.03 13.59 -9.16
N ILE A 155 -10.13 13.87 -7.85
CA ILE A 155 -11.43 13.93 -7.17
C ILE A 155 -12.08 15.30 -7.30
N ASN A 156 -11.37 16.36 -6.90
CA ASN A 156 -11.90 17.72 -6.88
C ASN A 156 -12.18 18.28 -8.29
N ASN A 157 -11.49 17.76 -9.30
CA ASN A 157 -11.73 18.09 -10.71
C ASN A 157 -12.84 17.23 -11.34
N GLY A 158 -13.44 16.30 -10.58
CA GLY A 158 -14.59 15.51 -11.02
C GLY A 158 -14.29 14.40 -12.03
N TYR A 159 -13.02 14.05 -12.29
CA TYR A 159 -12.64 13.06 -13.30
C TYR A 159 -13.26 11.67 -13.05
N LEU A 160 -13.55 11.35 -11.79
CA LEU A 160 -14.02 10.02 -11.36
C LEU A 160 -15.44 10.05 -10.76
N GLY A 161 -16.14 11.18 -10.83
CA GLY A 161 -17.46 11.36 -10.21
C GLY A 161 -17.47 11.10 -8.70
N THR A 162 -18.63 10.79 -8.14
CA THR A 162 -18.79 10.52 -6.69
C THR A 162 -18.12 9.22 -6.25
N GLN A 163 -18.05 8.23 -7.16
CA GLN A 163 -17.33 6.97 -6.94
C GLN A 163 -15.83 7.20 -6.70
N GLY A 164 -15.22 8.20 -7.34
CA GLY A 164 -13.84 8.57 -7.08
C GLY A 164 -13.54 8.87 -5.61
N SER A 165 -14.46 9.54 -4.90
CA SER A 165 -14.26 9.80 -3.46
C SER A 165 -14.31 8.52 -2.63
N VAL A 166 -15.18 7.58 -2.96
CA VAL A 166 -15.21 6.25 -2.32
C VAL A 166 -13.89 5.54 -2.56
N SER A 167 -13.42 5.51 -3.80
CA SER A 167 -12.16 4.84 -4.14
C SER A 167 -10.99 5.45 -3.38
N LEU A 168 -10.93 6.78 -3.25
CA LEU A 168 -9.89 7.45 -2.47
C LEU A 168 -9.99 7.10 -0.97
N ASP A 169 -11.19 7.14 -0.39
CA ASP A 169 -11.41 6.80 1.02
C ASP A 169 -11.02 5.33 1.29
N THR A 170 -11.34 4.43 0.36
CA THR A 170 -11.01 2.99 0.45
C THR A 170 -9.50 2.77 0.38
N VAL A 171 -8.83 3.35 -0.62
CA VAL A 171 -7.37 3.25 -0.73
C VAL A 171 -6.65 3.89 0.47
N ARG A 172 -7.24 4.95 1.05
CA ARG A 172 -6.73 5.55 2.28
C ARG A 172 -6.81 4.56 3.44
N MET A 173 -7.96 3.90 3.63
CA MET A 173 -8.16 2.85 4.63
C MET A 173 -7.16 1.71 4.44
N GLU A 174 -7.03 1.18 3.22
CA GLU A 174 -6.11 0.09 2.89
C GLU A 174 -4.66 0.43 3.23
N ARG A 175 -4.20 1.64 2.94
CA ARG A 175 -2.84 2.06 3.36
C ARG A 175 -2.65 2.00 4.87
N ILE A 176 -3.67 2.36 5.66
CA ILE A 176 -3.61 2.29 7.13
C ILE A 176 -3.55 0.82 7.55
N ARG A 177 -4.47 0.00 7.04
CA ARG A 177 -4.50 -1.45 7.26
C ARG A 177 -3.16 -2.11 6.96
N GLU A 178 -2.62 -1.90 5.77
CA GLU A 178 -1.32 -2.45 5.36
C GLU A 178 -0.18 -2.05 6.29
N ARG A 179 -0.18 -0.79 6.77
CA ARG A 179 0.82 -0.33 7.73
C ARG A 179 0.64 -1.00 9.08
N THR A 180 -0.60 -1.16 9.54
CA THR A 180 -0.90 -1.91 10.76
C THR A 180 -0.37 -3.33 10.68
N MET A 181 -0.59 -4.04 9.57
CA MET A 181 -0.09 -5.40 9.37
C MET A 181 1.45 -5.48 9.39
N GLN A 182 2.15 -4.51 8.80
CA GLN A 182 3.62 -4.45 8.92
C GLN A 182 4.08 -4.28 10.36
N LEU A 183 3.43 -3.40 11.13
CA LEU A 183 3.80 -3.16 12.52
C LEU A 183 3.48 -4.38 13.40
N LEU A 184 2.38 -5.09 13.10
CA LEU A 184 2.02 -6.36 13.72
C LEU A 184 3.09 -7.42 13.44
N GLU A 185 3.52 -7.55 12.19
CA GLU A 185 4.60 -8.48 11.81
C GLU A 185 5.89 -8.15 12.58
N TYR A 186 6.28 -6.88 12.66
CA TYR A 186 7.47 -6.48 13.41
C TYR A 186 7.37 -6.83 14.90
N ARG A 187 6.19 -6.67 15.50
CA ARG A 187 5.96 -7.09 16.89
C ARG A 187 6.04 -8.60 17.02
N TYR A 188 5.35 -9.34 16.17
CA TYR A 188 5.34 -10.80 16.15
C TYR A 188 6.76 -11.37 16.04
N LEU A 189 7.63 -10.76 15.23
CA LEU A 189 9.04 -11.15 15.13
C LEU A 189 9.86 -10.91 16.42
N LEU A 190 9.40 -10.04 17.32
CA LEU A 190 10.07 -9.75 18.59
C LEU A 190 9.56 -10.60 19.76
N ASP A 191 8.26 -10.88 19.82
CA ASP A 191 7.65 -11.57 20.97
C ASP A 191 6.70 -12.73 20.63
N GLY A 192 6.40 -12.97 19.35
CA GLY A 192 5.54 -14.06 18.89
C GLY A 192 4.06 -13.84 19.17
N GLU A 193 3.64 -12.63 19.59
CA GLU A 193 2.26 -12.34 19.95
C GLU A 193 1.51 -11.62 18.81
N VAL A 194 0.29 -12.07 18.55
CA VAL A 194 -0.71 -11.34 17.76
C VAL A 194 -1.87 -11.00 18.68
N GLU A 195 -2.17 -9.71 18.81
CA GLU A 195 -3.27 -9.19 19.63
C GLU A 195 -3.88 -8.01 18.90
N PHE A 196 -5.20 -8.04 18.75
CA PHE A 196 -5.97 -6.96 18.13
C PHE A 196 -6.66 -6.13 19.22
N LEU A 197 -6.62 -4.80 19.09
CA LEU A 197 -7.40 -3.92 19.95
C LEU A 197 -8.91 -4.07 19.66
N TYR A 198 -9.26 -4.24 18.40
CA TYR A 198 -10.65 -4.42 17.97
C TYR A 198 -11.21 -5.81 18.36
N GLN A 199 -12.47 -5.85 18.80
CA GLN A 199 -13.11 -7.06 19.36
C GLN A 199 -14.54 -7.33 18.83
N GLY A 200 -15.05 -6.53 17.87
CA GLY A 200 -16.44 -6.57 17.39
C GLY A 200 -17.41 -5.71 18.21
#